data_AF-A0AB72UE70-F1
#
_entry.id   AF-A0AB72UE70-F1
#
_cell.length_a   1.000
_cell.length_b   1.000
_cell.length_c   1.000
_cell.angle_alpha   90.00
_cell.angle_beta   90.00
_cell.angle_gamma   90.00
#
_symmetry.space_group_name_H-M   'P 1'
#
loop_
_entity.id
_entity.type
_entity.pdbx_description
1 polymer ?
#
loop_
_entity_poly.entity_id
_entity_poly.type
_entity_poly.pdbx_seq_one_letter_code
_entity_poly.pdbx_strand_id
1 'polypeptide(L)'
;MDEVVSAVQDGKEPPAFYKADESQQTNFKCKKCGTRNDVLGRYGFCSSCGYRNNLDQIEIQLDDLKKRIGTGNINPTEAIKLIVSVLDSGGADYVKLLVRLVPMTESRRKTAERIKFHNLDYFDSELQSCFDIQVKKNISDDDQTLLKRMFLRRHVYEHCGGVVDDEYIKRSGDVDVRNGQEIRENMDTALKFSSLVTKLARNLDDGFHEIIPINHEVIQMLKPRRN
;
A
#
# COMPACT_ATOMS: atom_id res chain seq x y z
N MET A 1 22.74 10.71 10.29
CA MET A 1 23.64 11.38 9.32
C MET A 1 23.77 12.83 9.73
N ASP A 2 22.66 13.46 10.13
CA ASP A 2 22.64 14.72 10.90
C ASP A 2 23.51 14.67 12.17
N GLU A 3 23.56 13.54 12.89
CA GLU A 3 24.45 13.41 14.06
C GLU A 3 25.95 13.34 13.71
N VAL A 4 26.33 12.97 12.48
CA VAL A 4 27.75 12.98 12.06
C VAL A 4 28.22 14.42 11.82
N VAL A 5 27.28 15.34 11.54
CA VAL A 5 27.54 16.78 11.42
C VAL A 5 27.88 17.39 12.78
N SER A 6 27.41 16.81 13.88
CA SER A 6 27.80 17.23 15.23
C SER A 6 29.21 16.75 15.63
N ALA A 7 29.75 15.72 14.96
CA ALA A 7 31.04 15.12 15.34
C ALA A 7 32.24 15.64 14.53
N VAL A 8 32.01 16.34 13.42
CA VAL A 8 33.07 17.12 12.73
C VAL A 8 33.17 18.50 13.39
N GLN A 9 33.45 18.51 14.69
CA GLN A 9 33.67 19.75 15.45
C GLN A 9 35.00 19.68 16.21
N ASP A 10 36.08 19.59 15.46
CA ASP A 10 37.38 20.15 15.87
C ASP A 10 37.44 21.66 15.56
N GLY A 11 36.31 22.37 15.76
CA GLY A 11 36.23 23.84 15.68
C GLY A 11 36.61 24.49 14.34
N LYS A 12 36.70 23.74 13.23
CA LYS A 12 37.06 24.26 11.90
C LYS A 12 35.82 24.40 11.02
N GLU A 13 35.63 25.57 10.42
CA GLU A 13 34.59 25.78 9.42
C GLU A 13 34.78 24.81 8.24
N PRO A 14 33.70 24.23 7.70
CA PRO A 14 33.76 23.39 6.51
C PRO A 14 34.34 24.19 5.32
N PRO A 15 35.09 23.56 4.41
CA PRO A 15 35.54 24.21 3.18
C PRO A 15 34.36 24.80 2.40
N ALA A 16 34.57 25.91 1.68
CA ALA A 16 33.50 26.61 0.94
C ALA A 16 32.79 25.75 -0.13
N PHE A 17 33.39 24.64 -0.56
CA PHE A 17 32.79 23.68 -1.49
C PHE A 17 32.01 22.55 -0.80
N TYR A 18 32.09 22.45 0.53
CA TYR A 18 31.36 21.45 1.29
C TYR A 18 29.89 21.86 1.40
N LYS A 19 29.02 21.09 0.75
CA LYS A 19 27.58 21.15 0.98
C LYS A 19 27.17 19.91 1.76
N ALA A 20 26.50 20.13 2.88
CA ALA A 20 25.87 19.02 3.59
C ALA A 20 24.74 18.46 2.71
N ASP A 21 24.63 17.13 2.65
CA ASP A 21 23.47 16.49 2.02
C ASP A 21 22.22 16.88 2.81
N GLU A 22 21.25 17.48 2.12
CA GLU A 22 19.96 17.80 2.72
C GLU A 22 19.12 16.52 2.79
N SER A 23 18.65 16.17 4.01
CA SER A 23 17.68 15.10 4.17
C SER A 23 16.45 15.41 3.32
N GLN A 24 15.97 14.40 2.60
CA GLN A 24 14.76 14.52 1.79
C GLN A 24 13.53 14.19 2.65
N GLN A 25 12.40 13.85 2.00
CA GLN A 25 11.11 13.69 2.67
C GLN A 25 10.93 12.32 3.31
N THR A 26 11.44 11.25 2.67
CA THR A 26 11.26 9.88 3.15
C THR A 26 12.60 9.18 3.27
N ASN A 27 13.12 9.16 4.50
CA ASN A 27 14.31 8.41 4.85
C ASN A 27 13.93 7.00 5.31
N PHE A 28 14.42 5.96 4.61
CA PHE A 28 14.12 4.57 4.96
C PHE A 28 15.29 3.62 4.71
N LYS A 29 15.36 2.56 5.52
CA LYS A 29 16.29 1.44 5.30
C LYS A 29 15.58 0.36 4.49
N CYS A 30 16.13 -0.01 3.34
CA CYS A 30 15.54 -1.04 2.48
C CYS A 30 15.47 -2.39 3.23
N LYS A 31 14.27 -2.99 3.34
CA LYS A 31 14.09 -4.29 4.01
C LYS A 31 14.80 -5.45 3.30
N LYS A 32 15.11 -5.34 2.00
CA LYS A 32 15.76 -6.41 1.22
C LYS A 32 17.29 -6.40 1.32
N CYS A 33 17.93 -5.25 1.09
CA CYS A 33 19.40 -5.15 1.07
C CYS A 33 20.01 -4.35 2.23
N GLY A 34 19.21 -3.65 3.04
CA GLY A 34 19.68 -2.85 4.16
C GLY A 34 20.28 -1.49 3.81
N THR A 35 20.34 -1.10 2.53
CA THR A 35 20.79 0.24 2.11
C THR A 35 19.86 1.32 2.64
N ARG A 36 20.43 2.42 3.14
CA ARG A 36 19.69 3.63 3.49
C ARG A 36 19.36 4.44 2.24
N ASN A 37 18.09 4.81 2.07
CA ASN A 37 17.61 5.63 0.98
C ASN A 37 16.95 6.87 1.57
N ASP A 38 17.08 7.99 0.88
CA ASP A 38 16.41 9.23 1.21
C ASP A 38 15.83 9.80 -0.08
N VAL A 39 14.50 9.82 -0.19
CA VAL A 39 13.79 10.10 -1.44
C VAL A 39 12.81 11.27 -1.27
N LEU A 40 12.59 11.99 -2.36
CA LEU A 40 11.49 12.94 -2.49
C LEU A 40 10.16 12.19 -2.69
N GLY A 41 9.11 12.61 -2.00
CA GLY A 41 7.83 11.92 -1.97
C GLY A 41 7.83 10.70 -1.04
N ARG A 42 6.71 9.96 -1.03
CA ARG A 42 6.49 8.80 -0.13
C ARG A 42 7.11 7.50 -0.65
N TYR A 43 7.08 7.32 -1.97
CA TYR A 43 7.42 6.06 -2.63
C TYR A 43 8.67 6.17 -3.49
N GLY A 44 9.57 5.19 -3.38
CA GLY A 44 10.86 5.21 -4.07
C GLY A 44 11.46 3.82 -4.24
N PHE A 45 12.33 3.71 -5.24
CA PHE A 45 13.17 2.53 -5.43
C PHE A 45 14.40 2.61 -4.52
N CYS A 46 14.86 1.46 -4.06
CA CYS A 46 16.16 1.34 -3.44
C CYS A 46 17.24 1.55 -4.49
N SER A 47 18.18 2.47 -4.23
CA SER A 47 19.30 2.80 -5.11
C SER A 47 20.23 1.62 -5.37
N SER A 48 20.27 0.63 -4.48
CA SER A 48 21.13 -0.55 -4.60
C SER A 48 20.43 -1.72 -5.28
N CYS A 49 19.33 -2.22 -4.70
CA CYS A 49 18.72 -3.48 -5.15
C CYS A 49 17.49 -3.29 -6.04
N GLY A 50 17.01 -2.06 -6.27
CA GLY A 50 15.81 -1.83 -7.09
C GLY A 50 14.49 -2.26 -6.45
N TYR A 51 14.48 -2.71 -5.20
CA TYR A 51 13.23 -2.95 -4.45
C TYR A 51 12.48 -1.65 -4.19
N ARG A 52 11.15 -1.65 -4.31
CA ARG A 52 10.33 -0.47 -4.06
C ARG A 52 9.74 -0.49 -2.66
N ASN A 53 9.69 0.66 -1.99
CA ASN A 53 9.26 0.74 -0.59
C ASN A 53 7.72 0.79 -0.38
N ASN A 54 6.91 0.66 -1.42
CA ASN A 54 5.45 0.81 -1.34
C ASN A 54 4.83 -0.14 -0.31
N LEU A 55 5.14 -1.45 -0.40
CA LEU A 55 4.66 -2.43 0.55
C LEU A 55 5.07 -2.06 1.99
N ASP A 56 6.31 -1.60 2.19
CA ASP A 56 6.79 -1.21 3.51
C ASP A 56 5.98 -0.05 4.09
N GLN A 57 5.69 0.96 3.28
CA GLN A 57 4.89 2.12 3.69
C GLN A 57 3.43 1.73 3.97
N ILE A 58 2.84 0.88 3.14
CA ILE A 58 1.49 0.34 3.35
C ILE A 58 1.42 -0.43 4.66
N GLU A 59 2.36 -1.35 4.91
CA GLU A 59 2.41 -2.14 6.14
C GLU A 59 2.56 -1.25 7.37
N ILE A 60 3.45 -0.25 7.34
CA ILE A 60 3.62 0.71 8.45
C ILE A 60 2.30 1.44 8.76
N GLN A 61 1.60 1.91 7.73
CA GLN A 61 0.34 2.64 7.90
C GLN A 61 -0.80 1.72 8.39
N LEU A 62 -0.90 0.51 7.85
CA LEU A 62 -1.91 -0.45 8.29
C LEU A 62 -1.65 -0.94 9.71
N ASP A 63 -0.40 -1.10 10.12
CA ASP A 63 -0.04 -1.52 11.47
C ASP A 63 -0.25 -0.39 12.49
N ASP A 64 -0.02 0.88 12.13
CA ASP A 64 -0.45 2.03 12.95
C ASP A 64 -1.97 2.05 13.13
N LEU A 65 -2.73 1.84 12.05
CA LEU A 65 -4.18 1.76 12.12
C LEU A 65 -4.64 0.60 13.01
N LYS A 66 -4.05 -0.60 12.90
CA LYS A 66 -4.36 -1.73 13.78
C LYS A 66 -4.14 -1.38 15.25
N LYS A 67 -3.03 -0.72 15.58
CA LYS A 67 -2.75 -0.28 16.96
C LYS A 67 -3.80 0.70 17.44
N ARG A 68 -4.14 1.71 16.64
CA ARG A 68 -5.14 2.73 16.99
C ARG A 68 -6.55 2.15 17.14
N ILE A 69 -6.90 1.15 16.32
CA ILE A 69 -8.16 0.40 16.43
C ILE A 69 -8.17 -0.38 17.76
N GLY A 70 -7.09 -1.10 18.07
CA GLY A 70 -6.97 -1.90 19.29
C GLY A 70 -6.96 -1.08 20.58
N THR A 71 -6.48 0.17 20.55
CA THR A 71 -6.55 1.08 21.70
C THR A 71 -7.85 1.88 21.76
N GLY A 72 -8.77 1.73 20.80
CA GLY A 72 -10.01 2.50 20.73
C GLY A 72 -9.83 3.97 20.34
N ASN A 73 -8.64 4.37 19.87
CA ASN A 73 -8.33 5.75 19.47
C ASN A 73 -8.96 6.15 18.13
N ILE A 74 -9.50 5.18 17.39
CA ILE A 74 -10.23 5.42 16.16
C ILE A 74 -11.50 4.57 16.12
N ASN A 75 -12.58 5.14 15.63
CA ASN A 75 -13.81 4.41 15.38
C ASN A 75 -13.57 3.35 14.28
N PRO A 76 -14.00 2.08 14.46
CA PRO A 76 -13.81 1.03 13.46
C PRO A 76 -14.37 1.37 12.07
N THR A 77 -15.51 2.06 12.01
CA THR A 77 -16.13 2.53 10.76
C THR A 77 -15.22 3.53 10.03
N GLU A 78 -14.62 4.47 10.75
CA GLU A 78 -13.64 5.41 10.19
C GLU A 78 -12.37 4.70 9.75
N ALA A 79 -11.95 3.67 10.49
CA ALA A 79 -10.79 2.88 10.14
C ALA A 79 -10.93 2.16 8.79
N ILE A 80 -12.13 1.66 8.43
CA ILE A 80 -12.37 1.05 7.10
C ILE A 80 -12.01 2.01 5.97
N LYS A 81 -12.45 3.27 6.07
CA LYS A 81 -12.16 4.31 5.06
C LYS A 81 -10.67 4.55 4.91
N LEU A 82 -9.95 4.65 6.04
CA LEU A 82 -8.50 4.85 6.04
C LEU A 82 -7.75 3.63 5.49
N ILE A 83 -8.16 2.41 5.85
CA ILE A 83 -7.55 1.17 5.34
C ILE A 83 -7.64 1.12 3.80
N VAL A 84 -8.82 1.43 3.23
CA VAL A 84 -8.98 1.49 1.77
C VAL A 84 -8.14 2.61 1.15
N SER A 85 -8.12 3.79 1.78
CA SER A 85 -7.33 4.94 1.32
C SER A 85 -5.81 4.64 1.27
N VAL A 86 -5.30 3.89 2.26
CA VAL A 86 -3.90 3.44 2.28
C VAL A 86 -3.60 2.56 1.06
N LEU A 87 -4.41 1.51 0.82
CA LEU A 87 -4.25 0.65 -0.35
C LEU A 87 -4.39 1.44 -1.65
N ASP A 88 -5.34 2.37 -1.72
CA ASP A 88 -5.62 3.13 -2.94
C ASP A 88 -4.44 4.00 -3.35
N SER A 89 -3.87 4.73 -2.39
CA SER A 89 -2.70 5.55 -2.65
C SER A 89 -1.45 4.73 -3.03
N GLY A 90 -1.22 3.59 -2.38
CA GLY A 90 -0.06 2.73 -2.64
C GLY A 90 -0.19 1.92 -3.93
N GLY A 91 -1.38 1.40 -4.20
CA GLY A 91 -1.72 0.66 -5.41
C GLY A 91 -1.67 1.54 -6.67
N ALA A 92 -2.22 2.74 -6.60
CA ALA A 92 -2.17 3.69 -7.70
C ALA A 92 -0.72 4.05 -8.09
N ASP A 93 0.20 4.15 -7.13
CA ASP A 93 1.62 4.38 -7.40
C ASP A 93 2.28 3.18 -8.12
N TYR A 94 1.96 1.95 -7.72
CA TYR A 94 2.42 0.75 -8.46
C TYR A 94 1.92 0.77 -9.91
N VAL A 95 0.63 1.00 -10.13
CA VAL A 95 0.04 1.04 -11.47
C VAL A 95 0.67 2.13 -12.33
N LYS A 96 0.90 3.33 -11.77
CA LYS A 96 1.59 4.42 -12.46
C LYS A 96 2.97 3.99 -12.99
N LEU A 97 3.71 3.20 -12.22
CA LEU A 97 4.98 2.67 -12.65
C LEU A 97 4.86 1.55 -13.67
N LEU A 98 3.95 0.60 -13.47
CA LEU A 98 3.70 -0.47 -14.43
C LEU A 98 3.34 0.10 -15.80
N VAL A 99 2.44 1.08 -15.84
CA VAL A 99 2.06 1.80 -17.07
C VAL A 99 3.27 2.47 -17.73
N ARG A 100 4.19 3.04 -16.92
CA ARG A 100 5.38 3.73 -17.43
C ARG A 100 6.44 2.76 -17.95
N LEU A 101 6.63 1.62 -17.30
CA LEU A 101 7.76 0.72 -17.52
C LEU A 101 7.43 -0.46 -18.44
N VAL A 102 6.16 -0.88 -18.52
CA VAL A 102 5.73 -2.01 -19.34
C VAL A 102 5.25 -1.51 -20.71
N PRO A 103 5.86 -1.94 -21.82
CA PRO A 103 5.35 -1.65 -23.16
C PRO A 103 3.97 -2.31 -23.38
N MET A 104 3.00 -1.52 -23.86
CA MET A 104 1.63 -2.00 -24.11
C MET A 104 0.93 -1.13 -25.16
N THR A 105 -0.16 -1.65 -25.72
CA THR A 105 -1.00 -0.90 -26.67
C THR A 105 -1.67 0.30 -26.00
N GLU A 106 -2.02 1.33 -26.77
CA GLU A 106 -2.69 2.52 -26.24
C GLU A 106 -4.01 2.19 -25.54
N SER A 107 -4.77 1.23 -26.07
CA SER A 107 -6.01 0.76 -25.44
C SER A 107 -5.75 0.18 -24.05
N ARG A 108 -4.75 -0.71 -23.92
CA ARG A 108 -4.40 -1.32 -22.62
C ARG A 108 -3.86 -0.28 -21.64
N ARG A 109 -3.06 0.67 -22.12
CA ARG A 109 -2.57 1.81 -21.31
C ARG A 109 -3.71 2.60 -20.70
N LYS A 110 -4.69 3.00 -21.51
CA LYS A 110 -5.87 3.77 -21.03
C LYS A 110 -6.69 2.99 -20.02
N THR A 111 -6.80 1.67 -20.18
CA THR A 111 -7.46 0.80 -19.19
C THR A 111 -6.69 0.78 -17.88
N ALA A 112 -5.37 0.52 -17.93
CA ALA A 112 -4.52 0.47 -16.75
C ALA A 112 -4.48 1.81 -15.98
N GLU A 113 -4.44 2.95 -16.68
CA GLU A 113 -4.50 4.29 -16.05
C GLU A 113 -5.82 4.59 -15.32
N ARG A 114 -6.89 3.85 -15.65
CA ARG A 114 -8.21 4.00 -15.01
C ARG A 114 -8.45 3.03 -13.86
N ILE A 115 -7.47 2.20 -13.50
CA ILE A 115 -7.59 1.29 -12.36
C ILE A 115 -7.77 2.12 -11.10
N LYS A 116 -8.83 1.84 -10.34
CA LYS A 116 -9.12 2.49 -9.06
C LYS A 116 -9.22 1.44 -7.96
N PHE A 117 -8.53 1.66 -6.85
CA PHE A 117 -8.35 0.67 -5.80
C PHE A 117 -9.45 0.72 -4.74
N HIS A 118 -10.51 1.49 -4.95
CA HIS A 118 -11.71 1.48 -4.12
C HIS A 118 -12.77 0.45 -4.55
N ASN A 119 -12.54 -0.32 -5.63
CA ASN A 119 -13.43 -1.40 -6.09
C ASN A 119 -12.64 -2.68 -6.34
N LEU A 120 -12.69 -3.61 -5.37
CA LEU A 120 -11.95 -4.88 -5.37
C LEU A 120 -12.06 -5.67 -6.66
N ASP A 121 -13.30 -5.97 -7.08
CA ASP A 121 -13.54 -6.83 -8.24
C ASP A 121 -13.00 -6.19 -9.52
N TYR A 122 -13.11 -4.86 -9.64
CA TYR A 122 -12.62 -4.13 -10.79
C TYR A 122 -11.09 -4.06 -10.84
N PHE A 123 -10.41 -3.70 -9.74
CA PHE A 123 -8.95 -3.61 -9.81
C PHE A 123 -8.29 -4.98 -9.92
N ASP A 124 -8.84 -6.04 -9.32
CA ASP A 124 -8.33 -7.39 -9.49
C ASP A 124 -8.45 -7.86 -10.95
N SER A 125 -9.61 -7.63 -11.60
CA SER A 125 -9.80 -8.01 -13.00
C SER A 125 -8.90 -7.22 -13.95
N GLU A 126 -8.73 -5.92 -13.73
CA GLU A 126 -7.90 -5.09 -14.60
C GLU A 126 -6.39 -5.31 -14.39
N LEU A 127 -5.95 -5.56 -13.15
CA LEU A 127 -4.56 -5.94 -12.89
C LEU A 127 -4.23 -7.28 -13.53
N GLN A 128 -5.15 -8.25 -13.44
CA GLN A 128 -5.00 -9.53 -14.12
C GLN A 128 -4.97 -9.38 -15.64
N SER A 129 -5.88 -8.59 -16.22
CA SER A 129 -5.99 -8.43 -17.68
C SER A 129 -4.80 -7.67 -18.29
N CYS A 130 -4.29 -6.65 -17.57
CA CYS A 130 -3.25 -5.76 -18.07
C CYS A 130 -1.84 -6.27 -17.77
N PHE A 131 -1.64 -6.91 -16.61
CA PHE A 131 -0.32 -7.23 -16.05
C PHE A 131 -0.16 -8.67 -15.56
N ASP A 132 -1.21 -9.51 -15.62
CA ASP A 132 -1.19 -10.88 -15.07
C ASP A 132 -0.95 -10.92 -13.55
N ILE A 133 -1.41 -9.88 -12.83
CA ILE A 133 -1.29 -9.79 -11.37
C ILE A 133 -2.60 -10.15 -10.70
N GLN A 134 -2.60 -11.25 -9.93
CA GLN A 134 -3.74 -11.71 -9.13
C GLN A 134 -3.63 -11.25 -7.68
N VAL A 135 -4.30 -10.16 -7.34
CA VAL A 135 -4.23 -9.60 -5.98
C VAL A 135 -5.03 -10.42 -4.96
N LYS A 136 -6.04 -11.17 -5.40
CA LYS A 136 -6.81 -12.10 -4.55
C LYS A 136 -6.17 -13.48 -4.36
N LYS A 137 -4.96 -13.72 -4.90
CA LYS A 137 -4.23 -14.99 -4.78
C LYS A 137 -4.10 -15.44 -3.32
N ASN A 138 -4.36 -16.72 -3.04
CA ASN A 138 -4.27 -17.32 -1.71
C ASN A 138 -5.17 -16.67 -0.63
N ILE A 139 -6.29 -16.06 -1.02
CA ILE A 139 -7.32 -15.57 -0.10
C ILE A 139 -8.56 -16.46 -0.23
N SER A 140 -9.06 -17.00 0.87
CA SER A 140 -10.25 -17.88 0.87
C SER A 140 -11.49 -17.13 0.39
N ASP A 141 -12.49 -17.86 -0.12
CA ASP A 141 -13.73 -17.26 -0.63
C ASP A 141 -14.50 -16.48 0.45
N ASP A 142 -14.48 -16.95 1.69
CA ASP A 142 -15.06 -16.23 2.84
C ASP A 142 -14.35 -14.89 3.09
N ASP A 143 -13.02 -14.88 3.03
CA ASP A 143 -12.23 -13.66 3.22
C ASP A 143 -12.37 -12.72 2.02
N GLN A 144 -12.52 -13.23 0.80
CA GLN A 144 -12.84 -12.43 -0.39
C GLN A 144 -14.24 -11.80 -0.27
N THR A 145 -15.22 -12.54 0.26
CA THR A 145 -16.57 -12.02 0.53
C THR A 145 -16.52 -10.90 1.56
N LEU A 146 -15.76 -11.06 2.64
CA LEU A 146 -15.55 -10.00 3.64
C LEU A 146 -14.88 -8.77 3.02
N LEU A 147 -13.79 -8.95 2.26
CA LEU A 147 -13.11 -7.86 1.58
C LEU A 147 -14.09 -7.08 0.70
N LYS A 148 -14.83 -7.77 -0.17
CA LYS A 148 -15.83 -7.16 -1.05
C LYS A 148 -16.86 -6.35 -0.27
N ARG A 149 -17.42 -6.91 0.81
CA ARG A 149 -18.38 -6.21 1.68
C ARG A 149 -17.76 -4.94 2.26
N MET A 150 -16.53 -4.98 2.78
CA MET A 150 -15.88 -3.82 3.40
C MET A 150 -15.53 -2.72 2.38
N PHE A 151 -15.07 -3.07 1.18
CA PHE A 151 -14.87 -2.09 0.10
C PHE A 151 -16.17 -1.39 -0.29
N LEU A 152 -17.28 -2.13 -0.33
CA LEU A 152 -18.61 -1.55 -0.61
C LEU A 152 -19.15 -0.73 0.57
N ARG A 153 -18.90 -1.14 1.81
CA ARG A 153 -19.32 -0.37 2.99
C ARG A 153 -18.61 0.98 3.11
N ARG A 154 -17.40 1.13 2.53
CA ARG A 154 -16.77 2.45 2.38
C ARG A 154 -17.71 3.47 1.70
N HIS A 155 -18.39 3.09 0.61
CA HIS A 155 -19.37 3.96 -0.07
C HIS A 155 -20.49 4.36 0.89
N VAL A 156 -21.04 3.39 1.62
CA VAL A 156 -22.09 3.63 2.62
C VAL A 156 -21.61 4.63 3.69
N TYR A 157 -20.36 4.51 4.15
CA TYR A 157 -19.79 5.39 5.17
C TYR A 157 -19.39 6.78 4.68
N GLU A 158 -18.97 6.91 3.42
CA GLU A 158 -18.52 8.19 2.86
C GLU A 158 -19.65 9.00 2.23
N HIS A 159 -20.65 8.33 1.66
CA HIS A 159 -21.66 8.97 0.81
C HIS A 159 -23.09 8.80 1.31
N CYS A 160 -23.37 7.76 2.10
CA CYS A 160 -24.73 7.47 2.58
C CYS A 160 -24.90 7.69 4.09
N GLY A 161 -23.92 8.33 4.75
CA GLY A 161 -23.98 8.63 6.19
C GLY A 161 -24.05 7.39 7.09
N GLY A 162 -23.58 6.23 6.61
CA GLY A 162 -23.69 4.95 7.33
C GLY A 162 -25.02 4.23 7.13
N VAL A 163 -25.92 4.76 6.30
CA VAL A 163 -27.23 4.17 5.99
C VAL A 163 -27.15 3.36 4.71
N VAL A 164 -27.51 2.09 4.77
CA VAL A 164 -27.48 1.17 3.62
C VAL A 164 -28.42 1.62 2.51
N ASP A 165 -27.93 1.66 1.28
CA ASP A 165 -28.70 1.96 0.08
C ASP A 165 -28.91 0.73 -0.83
N ASP A 166 -29.74 0.89 -1.86
CA ASP A 166 -30.01 -0.16 -2.84
C ASP A 166 -28.76 -0.56 -3.63
N GLU A 167 -27.84 0.37 -3.86
CA GLU A 167 -26.60 0.09 -4.58
C GLU A 167 -25.75 -0.91 -3.79
N TYR A 168 -25.59 -0.68 -2.48
CA TYR A 168 -24.86 -1.57 -1.60
C TYR A 168 -25.45 -2.98 -1.61
N ILE A 169 -26.77 -3.13 -1.39
CA ILE A 169 -27.42 -4.46 -1.34
C ILE A 169 -27.22 -5.21 -2.66
N LYS A 170 -27.46 -4.54 -3.80
CA LYS A 170 -27.33 -5.17 -5.13
C LYS A 170 -25.91 -5.63 -5.43
N ARG A 171 -24.90 -4.85 -5.02
CA ARG A 171 -23.49 -5.15 -5.32
C ARG A 171 -22.85 -6.11 -4.33
N SER A 172 -23.24 -6.03 -3.06
CA SER A 172 -22.67 -6.85 -1.98
C SER A 172 -23.33 -8.23 -1.88
N GLY A 173 -24.63 -8.32 -2.21
CA GLY A 173 -25.44 -9.50 -1.88
C GLY A 173 -25.54 -9.74 -0.37
N ASP A 174 -25.33 -8.70 0.46
CA ASP A 174 -25.40 -8.80 1.91
C ASP A 174 -26.86 -9.00 2.35
N VAL A 175 -27.15 -10.19 2.87
CA VAL A 175 -28.48 -10.58 3.38
C VAL A 175 -28.65 -10.25 4.87
N ASP A 176 -27.57 -9.83 5.54
CA ASP A 176 -27.57 -9.56 6.98
C ASP A 176 -28.07 -8.15 7.31
N VAL A 177 -28.26 -7.29 6.29
CA VAL A 177 -28.71 -5.91 6.42
C VAL A 177 -29.82 -5.56 5.42
N ARG A 178 -30.58 -4.51 5.70
CA ARG A 178 -31.70 -4.05 4.85
C ARG A 178 -31.47 -2.61 4.38
N ASN A 179 -32.06 -2.24 3.25
CA ASN A 179 -32.06 -0.84 2.79
C ASN A 179 -32.66 0.08 3.88
N GLY A 180 -32.02 1.21 4.14
CA GLY A 180 -32.38 2.16 5.19
C GLY A 180 -31.82 1.83 6.57
N GLN A 181 -31.14 0.69 6.75
CA GLN A 181 -30.52 0.32 8.01
C GLN A 181 -29.21 1.11 8.21
N GLU A 182 -29.04 1.73 9.38
CA GLU A 182 -27.74 2.26 9.80
C GLU A 182 -26.81 1.10 10.19
N ILE A 183 -25.59 1.07 9.65
CA ILE A 183 -24.59 0.04 9.91
C ILE A 183 -23.33 0.65 10.54
N ARG A 184 -22.68 -0.11 11.41
CA ARG A 184 -21.42 0.26 12.07
C ARG A 184 -20.51 -0.94 12.13
N GLU A 185 -19.20 -0.70 12.05
CA GLU A 185 -18.22 -1.77 12.22
C GLU A 185 -17.81 -1.96 13.66
N ASN A 186 -17.38 -3.19 13.97
CA ASN A 186 -16.74 -3.52 15.23
C ASN A 186 -15.21 -3.64 15.04
N MET A 187 -14.51 -3.71 16.17
CA MET A 187 -13.06 -3.79 16.22
C MET A 187 -12.51 -5.02 15.47
N ASP A 188 -13.10 -6.19 15.69
CA ASP A 188 -12.64 -7.46 15.11
C ASP A 188 -12.74 -7.45 13.58
N THR A 189 -13.85 -6.94 13.04
CA THR A 189 -14.04 -6.79 11.59
C THR A 189 -12.99 -5.84 11.00
N ALA A 190 -12.74 -4.69 11.64
CA ALA A 190 -11.77 -3.72 11.15
C ALA A 190 -10.32 -4.25 11.20
N LEU A 191 -9.95 -4.96 12.26
CA LEU A 191 -8.64 -5.61 12.38
C LEU A 191 -8.46 -6.74 11.35
N LYS A 192 -9.50 -7.57 11.15
CA LYS A 192 -9.49 -8.62 10.14
C LYS A 192 -9.37 -8.01 8.75
N PHE A 193 -10.16 -6.97 8.43
CA PHE A 193 -10.09 -6.28 7.16
C PHE A 193 -8.70 -5.68 6.89
N SER A 194 -8.10 -4.99 7.86
CA SER A 194 -6.74 -4.46 7.76
C SER A 194 -5.70 -5.56 7.44
N SER A 195 -5.85 -6.73 8.06
CA SER A 195 -4.98 -7.88 7.81
C SER A 195 -5.17 -8.46 6.41
N LEU A 196 -6.40 -8.52 5.90
CA LEU A 196 -6.69 -8.97 4.53
C LEU A 196 -6.18 -7.97 3.48
N VAL A 197 -6.32 -6.67 3.73
CA VAL A 197 -5.76 -5.63 2.85
C VAL A 197 -4.23 -5.67 2.82
N THR A 198 -3.59 -6.03 3.94
CA THR A 198 -2.14 -6.30 3.95
C THR A 198 -1.78 -7.47 3.02
N LYS A 199 -2.60 -8.54 2.98
CA LYS A 199 -2.39 -9.66 2.05
C LYS A 199 -2.55 -9.22 0.58
N LEU A 200 -3.58 -8.43 0.26
CA LEU A 200 -3.76 -7.85 -1.08
C LEU A 200 -2.54 -7.04 -1.51
N ALA A 201 -2.03 -6.18 -0.62
CA ALA A 201 -0.86 -5.35 -0.89
C ALA A 201 0.41 -6.20 -1.14
N ARG A 202 0.60 -7.30 -0.39
CA ARG A 202 1.70 -8.24 -0.61
C ARG A 202 1.60 -8.94 -1.96
N ASN A 203 0.42 -9.43 -2.32
CA ASN A 203 0.21 -10.05 -3.63
C ASN A 203 0.47 -9.07 -4.79
N LEU A 204 0.10 -7.79 -4.62
CA LEU A 204 0.41 -6.75 -5.59
C LEU A 204 1.92 -6.47 -5.67
N ASP A 205 2.62 -6.38 -4.53
CA ASP A 205 4.07 -6.20 -4.49
C ASP A 205 4.83 -7.36 -5.15
N ASP A 206 4.42 -8.59 -4.84
CA ASP A 206 4.99 -9.80 -5.42
C ASP A 206 4.81 -9.80 -6.95
N GLY A 207 3.58 -9.58 -7.43
CA GLY A 207 3.32 -9.50 -8.88
C GLY A 207 4.05 -8.32 -9.56
N PHE A 208 4.17 -7.18 -8.89
CA PHE A 208 4.96 -6.05 -9.40
C PHE A 208 6.44 -6.43 -9.53
N HIS A 209 7.01 -7.11 -8.53
CA HIS A 209 8.42 -7.50 -8.52
C HIS A 209 8.72 -8.76 -9.34
N GLU A 210 7.72 -9.53 -9.76
CA GLU A 210 7.85 -10.54 -10.83
C GLU A 210 8.07 -9.86 -12.20
N ILE A 211 7.39 -8.75 -12.46
CA ILE A 211 7.54 -7.97 -13.71
C ILE A 211 8.79 -7.08 -13.66
N ILE A 212 9.06 -6.44 -12.53
CA ILE A 212 10.18 -5.52 -12.31
C ILE A 212 11.09 -6.11 -11.22
N PRO A 213 12.02 -7.00 -11.61
CA PRO A 213 12.80 -7.79 -10.68
C PRO A 213 13.78 -6.93 -9.86
N ILE A 214 13.99 -7.38 -8.63
CA ILE A 214 15.01 -6.83 -7.75
C ILE A 214 16.38 -7.44 -8.06
N ASN A 215 17.44 -6.68 -7.85
CA ASN A 215 18.81 -7.16 -8.04
C ASN A 215 19.22 -8.04 -6.84
N HIS A 216 19.07 -9.36 -7.02
CA HIS A 216 19.41 -10.36 -6.01
C HIS A 216 20.92 -10.48 -5.76
N GLU A 217 21.77 -10.19 -6.75
CA GLU A 217 23.23 -10.23 -6.58
C GLU A 217 23.67 -9.16 -5.58
N VAL A 218 23.17 -7.94 -5.74
CA VAL A 218 23.43 -6.83 -4.81
C VAL A 218 22.95 -7.18 -3.40
N ILE A 219 21.77 -7.81 -3.27
CA ILE A 219 21.27 -8.26 -1.97
C ILE A 219 22.25 -9.28 -1.34
N GLN A 220 22.78 -10.23 -2.11
CA GLN A 220 23.73 -11.22 -1.60
C GLN A 220 25.08 -10.59 -1.21
N MET A 221 25.58 -9.63 -2.00
CA MET A 221 26.84 -8.93 -1.72
C MET A 221 26.76 -8.08 -0.45
N LEU A 222 25.60 -7.47 -0.19
CA LEU A 222 25.37 -6.60 0.97
C LEU A 222 24.93 -7.37 2.23
N LYS A 223 24.64 -8.67 2.13
CA LYS A 223 24.37 -9.48 3.32
C LYS A 223 25.63 -9.51 4.20
N PRO A 224 25.51 -9.27 5.52
CA PRO A 224 26.64 -9.43 6.41
C PRO A 224 27.16 -10.86 6.29
N ARG A 225 28.46 -11.01 5.96
CA ARG A 225 29.12 -12.32 5.97
C ARG A 225 29.01 -12.85 7.40
N ARG A 226 28.39 -14.02 7.56
CA ARG A 226 28.41 -14.73 8.84
C ARG A 226 29.87 -15.09 9.13
N ASN A 227 30.44 -14.47 10.16
CA ASN A 227 31.69 -14.93 10.78
C ASN A 227 31.38 -16.17 11.64
#